data_AF-X1N371-F1
#
_entry.id   AF-X1N371-F1
#
_cell.length_a   1.000
_cell.length_b   1.000
_cell.length_c   1.000
_cell.angle_alpha   90.00
_cell.angle_beta   90.00
_cell.angle_gamma   90.00
#
_symmetry.space_group_name_H-M   'P 1'
#
loop_
_entity.id
_entity.type
_entity.pdbx_description
1 polymer ?
#
loop_
_entity_poly.entity_id
_entity_poly.type
_entity_poly.pdbx_seq_one_letter_code
_entity_poly.pdbx_strand_id
1 'polypeptide(L)'
;NNAINYIYIDNHTTPGTPAFAKTSDRATIELNRDFTLGRVYKSGTSLHIIQSGIQLSNFLRREHERTLAVRGFERAAGGDISEVGTRSIASTIGTFYLGLNKITTAGKTGPGDAFTAWYFNGSAWVPDSQTQIDKVNYNNVASGLTPLGANKYGVHWVFICYDSDLHVVYGTESYKLSEAQGASLPASR
;
A
#
# COMPACT_ATOMS: atom_id res chain seq x y z
N ASN A 1 33.35 -11.66 -19.17
CA ASN A 1 32.55 -10.43 -19.16
C ASN A 1 31.17 -10.80 -18.64
N ASN A 2 30.86 -10.41 -17.40
CA ASN A 2 29.65 -10.82 -16.67
C ASN A 2 28.49 -9.83 -16.85
N ALA A 3 28.51 -9.02 -17.89
CA ALA A 3 27.46 -8.04 -18.17
C ALA A 3 26.12 -8.72 -18.51
N ILE A 4 25.02 -8.09 -18.08
CA ILE A 4 23.67 -8.46 -18.50
C ILE A 4 23.49 -8.03 -19.95
N ASN A 5 23.06 -8.95 -20.81
CA ASN A 5 22.76 -8.68 -22.21
C ASN A 5 21.24 -8.76 -22.40
N TYR A 6 20.66 -7.74 -23.04
CA TYR A 6 19.31 -7.77 -23.57
C TYR A 6 19.32 -8.52 -24.89
N ILE A 7 18.40 -9.46 -25.04
CA ILE A 7 18.17 -10.19 -26.29
C ILE A 7 16.88 -9.66 -26.91
N TYR A 8 16.94 -9.27 -28.17
CA TYR A 8 15.82 -8.64 -28.87
C TYR A 8 15.81 -8.99 -30.35
N ILE A 9 14.66 -8.79 -30.99
CA ILE A 9 14.54 -8.74 -32.44
C ILE A 9 14.77 -7.30 -32.87
N ASP A 10 15.84 -7.08 -33.64
CA ASP A 10 16.14 -5.82 -34.30
C ASP A 10 15.38 -5.75 -35.63
N ASN A 11 14.56 -4.72 -35.78
CA ASN A 11 13.91 -4.39 -37.04
C ASN A 11 14.03 -2.87 -37.34
N HIS A 12 14.84 -2.15 -36.57
CA HIS A 12 15.09 -0.73 -36.82
C HIS A 12 16.35 -0.48 -37.63
N THR A 13 17.41 -1.29 -37.44
CA THR A 13 18.69 -1.15 -38.15
C THR A 13 18.55 -1.52 -39.63
N THR A 14 17.70 -2.49 -39.94
CA THR A 14 17.38 -2.88 -41.32
C THR A 14 15.86 -3.13 -41.42
N PRO A 15 15.07 -2.07 -41.65
CA PRO A 15 13.61 -2.17 -41.69
C PRO A 15 13.11 -3.23 -42.67
N GLY A 16 12.21 -4.09 -42.21
CA GLY A 16 11.62 -5.16 -43.03
C GLY A 16 12.44 -6.46 -43.04
N THR A 17 13.58 -6.51 -42.35
CA THR A 17 14.39 -7.72 -42.17
C THR A 17 14.67 -7.97 -40.70
N PRO A 18 13.70 -8.52 -39.94
CA PRO A 18 13.88 -8.76 -38.51
C PRO A 18 15.03 -9.75 -38.23
N ALA A 19 15.95 -9.39 -37.35
CA ALA A 19 17.11 -10.21 -36.99
C ALA A 19 17.30 -10.32 -35.46
N PHE A 20 17.89 -11.42 -34.99
CA PHE A 20 18.26 -11.52 -33.57
C PHE A 20 19.47 -10.63 -33.28
N ALA A 21 19.36 -9.82 -32.23
CA ALA A 21 20.43 -8.94 -31.77
C ALA A 21 20.60 -9.00 -30.25
N LYS A 22 21.73 -8.49 -29.77
CA LYS A 22 22.01 -8.34 -28.34
C LYS A 22 22.73 -7.03 -28.05
N THR A 23 22.45 -6.47 -26.88
CA THR A 23 23.13 -5.27 -26.38
C THR A 23 23.25 -5.33 -24.86
N SER A 24 24.29 -4.75 -24.28
CA SER A 24 24.36 -4.50 -22.83
C SER A 24 23.73 -3.17 -22.43
N ASP A 25 23.46 -2.30 -23.39
CA ASP A 25 22.83 -0.99 -23.18
C ASP A 25 21.37 -1.04 -23.66
N ARG A 26 20.43 -0.91 -22.72
CA ARG A 26 19.00 -0.91 -23.04
C ARG A 26 18.60 0.27 -23.92
N ALA A 27 19.29 1.40 -23.81
CA ALA A 27 18.95 2.63 -24.51
C ALA A 27 19.13 2.51 -26.03
N THR A 28 19.90 1.52 -26.51
CA THR A 28 20.09 1.26 -27.94
C THR A 28 18.95 0.45 -28.57
N ILE A 29 18.02 -0.06 -27.78
CA ILE A 29 16.86 -0.81 -28.29
C ILE A 29 15.74 0.20 -28.59
N GLU A 30 15.29 0.23 -29.85
CA GLU A 30 14.19 1.11 -30.22
C GLU A 30 12.84 0.47 -29.94
N LEU A 31 12.21 0.85 -28.83
CA LEU A 31 11.00 0.20 -28.30
C LEU A 31 9.76 0.21 -29.23
N ASN A 32 9.76 1.01 -30.30
CA ASN A 32 8.66 1.08 -31.27
C ASN A 32 8.85 0.16 -32.49
N ARG A 33 10.09 -0.27 -32.77
CA ARG A 33 10.42 -1.08 -33.95
C ARG A 33 11.08 -2.41 -33.57
N ASP A 34 11.71 -2.47 -32.42
CA ASP A 34 12.34 -3.67 -31.88
C ASP A 34 11.46 -4.37 -30.86
N PHE A 35 11.71 -5.67 -30.67
CA PHE A 35 10.98 -6.48 -29.71
C PHE A 35 11.94 -7.18 -28.73
N THR A 36 11.94 -6.76 -27.46
CA THR A 36 12.76 -7.41 -26.42
C THR A 36 12.18 -8.76 -26.05
N LEU A 37 13.04 -9.79 -26.01
CA LEU A 37 12.67 -11.18 -25.69
C LEU A 37 13.04 -11.55 -24.25
N GLY A 38 14.17 -11.05 -23.76
CA GLY A 38 14.65 -11.38 -22.43
C GLY A 38 16.04 -10.86 -22.13
N ARG A 39 16.61 -11.36 -21.03
CA ARG A 39 17.95 -11.01 -20.57
C ARG A 39 18.77 -12.28 -20.33
N VAL A 40 20.04 -12.21 -20.68
CA VAL A 40 21.00 -13.29 -20.49
C VAL A 40 22.26 -12.73 -19.85
N TYR A 41 22.77 -13.39 -18.81
CA TYR A 41 24.13 -13.17 -18.34
C TYR A 41 24.84 -14.52 -18.17
N LYS A 42 26.16 -14.52 -18.41
CA LYS A 42 27.02 -15.69 -18.26
C LYS A 42 27.95 -15.48 -17.08
N SER A 43 28.04 -16.47 -16.21
CA SER A 43 28.99 -16.52 -15.09
C SER A 43 29.77 -17.83 -15.16
N GLY A 44 31.08 -17.75 -15.47
CA GLY A 44 31.89 -18.94 -15.72
C GLY A 44 31.31 -19.79 -16.86
N THR A 45 30.92 -21.03 -16.56
CA THR A 45 30.25 -21.95 -17.49
C THR A 45 28.73 -21.87 -17.43
N SER A 46 28.16 -21.19 -16.44
CA SER A 46 26.72 -21.10 -16.22
C SER A 46 26.09 -19.98 -17.04
N LEU A 47 24.95 -20.28 -17.67
CA LEU A 47 24.09 -19.31 -18.33
C LEU A 47 22.85 -19.07 -17.47
N HIS A 48 22.53 -17.80 -17.25
CA HIS A 48 21.35 -17.37 -16.55
C HIS A 48 20.46 -16.64 -17.54
N ILE A 49 19.28 -17.21 -17.80
CA ILE A 49 18.33 -16.74 -18.80
C ILE A 49 17.05 -16.35 -18.08
N ILE A 50 16.57 -15.13 -18.33
CA ILE A 50 15.28 -14.66 -17.83
C ILE A 50 14.46 -14.19 -19.02
N GLN A 51 13.25 -14.73 -19.16
CA GLN A 51 12.25 -14.25 -20.12
C GLN A 51 11.61 -12.97 -19.60
N SER A 52 12.33 -11.86 -19.75
CA SER A 52 11.90 -10.51 -19.35
C SER A 52 11.58 -9.63 -20.56
N GLY A 53 11.05 -10.24 -21.62
CA GLY A 53 10.63 -9.55 -22.84
C GLY A 53 9.32 -8.78 -22.66
N ILE A 54 8.88 -8.12 -23.73
CA ILE A 54 7.59 -7.43 -23.73
C ILE A 54 6.48 -8.45 -23.99
N GLN A 55 5.44 -8.46 -23.16
CA GLN A 55 4.24 -9.26 -23.39
C GLN A 55 3.02 -8.36 -23.58
N LEU A 56 2.65 -8.13 -24.84
CA LEU A 56 1.54 -7.23 -25.20
C LEU A 56 0.15 -7.88 -25.11
N SER A 57 0.09 -9.21 -25.14
CA SER A 57 -1.18 -9.92 -25.17
C SER A 57 -1.98 -9.68 -23.89
N ASN A 58 -3.15 -9.06 -24.04
CA ASN A 58 -4.04 -8.70 -22.94
C ASN A 58 -3.35 -7.85 -21.85
N PHE A 59 -2.49 -6.91 -22.28
CA PHE A 59 -1.70 -6.08 -21.38
C PHE A 59 -2.57 -5.37 -20.32
N LEU A 60 -3.70 -4.79 -20.70
CA LEU A 60 -4.58 -4.08 -19.77
C LEU A 60 -5.06 -4.96 -18.61
N ARG A 61 -5.55 -6.18 -18.90
CA ARG A 61 -5.95 -7.12 -17.85
C ARG A 61 -4.76 -7.56 -17.02
N ARG A 62 -3.64 -7.92 -17.65
CA ARG A 62 -2.45 -8.39 -16.93
C ARG A 62 -1.87 -7.31 -16.02
N GLU A 63 -1.88 -6.07 -16.47
CA GLU A 63 -1.43 -4.94 -15.68
C GLU A 63 -2.39 -4.64 -14.52
N HIS A 64 -3.70 -4.76 -14.76
CA HIS A 64 -4.70 -4.72 -13.68
C HIS A 64 -4.46 -5.81 -12.63
N GLU A 65 -4.31 -7.08 -13.03
CA GLU A 65 -4.04 -8.18 -12.09
C GLU A 65 -2.69 -8.02 -11.38
N ARG A 66 -1.66 -7.55 -12.09
CA ARG A 66 -0.32 -7.31 -11.51
C ARG A 66 -0.38 -6.21 -10.45
N THR A 67 -1.08 -5.11 -10.72
CA THR A 67 -1.24 -4.02 -9.76
C THR A 67 -2.06 -4.45 -8.55
N LEU A 68 -3.13 -5.23 -8.75
CA LEU A 68 -3.86 -5.86 -7.64
C LEU A 68 -2.96 -6.75 -6.77
N ALA A 69 -2.17 -7.64 -7.37
CA ALA A 69 -1.38 -8.63 -6.65
C ALA A 69 -0.15 -8.04 -5.93
N VAL A 70 0.47 -7.01 -6.51
CA VAL A 70 1.76 -6.47 -6.02
C VAL A 70 1.58 -5.21 -5.17
N ARG A 71 0.63 -4.35 -5.52
CA ARG A 71 0.45 -3.03 -4.89
C ARG A 71 -0.79 -2.97 -4.00
N GLY A 72 -1.81 -3.75 -4.32
CA GLY A 72 -3.07 -3.74 -3.57
C GLY A 72 -3.74 -2.36 -3.65
N PHE A 73 -4.12 -1.82 -2.50
CA PHE A 73 -4.80 -0.54 -2.39
C PHE A 73 -3.80 0.61 -2.30
N GLU A 74 -3.82 1.51 -3.29
CA GLU A 74 -2.89 2.63 -3.38
C GLU A 74 -3.61 3.97 -3.24
N ARG A 75 -3.05 4.86 -2.41
CA ARG A 75 -3.51 6.25 -2.29
C ARG A 75 -2.88 7.10 -3.40
N ALA A 76 -3.72 7.81 -4.16
CA ALA A 76 -3.26 8.80 -5.13
C ALA A 76 -3.28 10.23 -4.56
N ALA A 77 -4.34 10.62 -3.85
CA ALA A 77 -4.49 11.95 -3.27
C ALA A 77 -5.61 11.98 -2.19
N GLY A 78 -5.65 13.00 -1.34
CA GLY A 78 -6.73 13.23 -0.37
C GLY A 78 -6.86 12.12 0.69
N GLY A 79 -8.00 11.98 1.37
CA GLY A 79 -8.10 11.05 2.49
C GLY A 79 -7.20 11.43 3.67
N ASP A 80 -6.88 12.71 3.78
CA ASP A 80 -6.08 13.26 4.87
C ASP A 80 -6.93 13.26 6.14
N ILE A 81 -6.35 12.77 7.23
CA ILE A 81 -7.01 12.67 8.54
C ILE A 81 -6.66 13.90 9.37
N SER A 82 -7.66 14.49 10.01
CA SER A 82 -7.49 15.61 10.93
C SER A 82 -8.44 15.51 12.11
N GLU A 83 -8.17 16.31 13.14
CA GLU A 83 -9.13 16.53 14.23
C GLU A 83 -10.12 17.64 13.84
N VAL A 84 -11.38 17.45 14.21
CA VAL A 84 -12.43 18.48 14.14
C VAL A 84 -13.08 18.66 15.52
N GLY A 85 -13.17 19.90 16.01
CA GLY A 85 -13.76 20.18 17.31
C GLY A 85 -12.91 19.66 18.48
N THR A 86 -13.36 18.60 19.16
CA THR A 86 -12.66 18.01 20.31
C THR A 86 -12.67 16.50 20.22
N ARG A 87 -11.54 15.93 19.82
CA ARG A 87 -11.30 14.49 19.63
C ARG A 87 -12.15 13.81 18.55
N SER A 88 -12.97 14.53 17.81
CA SER A 88 -13.67 13.97 16.65
C SER A 88 -12.75 13.97 15.44
N ILE A 89 -12.96 13.02 14.53
CA ILE A 89 -12.11 12.83 13.36
C ILE A 89 -12.81 13.38 12.12
N ALA A 90 -12.05 14.13 11.31
CA ALA A 90 -12.42 14.49 9.96
C ALA A 90 -11.50 13.82 8.94
N SER A 91 -12.01 13.62 7.73
CA SER A 91 -11.27 13.14 6.58
C SER A 91 -11.60 13.95 5.33
N THR A 92 -10.59 14.27 4.53
CA THR A 92 -10.83 14.83 3.19
C THR A 92 -11.31 13.75 2.24
N ILE A 93 -11.97 14.13 1.13
CA ILE A 93 -12.28 13.21 0.03
C ILE A 93 -10.97 12.58 -0.46
N GLY A 94 -10.93 11.26 -0.54
CA GLY A 94 -9.76 10.51 -0.99
C GLY A 94 -9.92 9.95 -2.38
N THR A 95 -8.82 9.88 -3.13
CA THR A 95 -8.71 9.12 -4.39
C THR A 95 -7.72 7.98 -4.20
N PHE A 96 -8.20 6.78 -4.46
CA PHE A 96 -7.46 5.55 -4.33
C PHE A 96 -7.57 4.72 -5.60
N TYR A 97 -6.66 3.75 -5.75
CA TYR A 97 -6.69 2.77 -6.81
C TYR A 97 -6.61 1.37 -6.24
N LEU A 98 -7.45 0.48 -6.76
CA LEU A 98 -7.33 -0.96 -6.57
C LEU A 98 -7.18 -1.58 -7.96
N GLY A 99 -5.94 -1.92 -8.30
CA GLY A 99 -5.56 -2.16 -9.68
C GLY A 99 -5.73 -0.89 -10.53
N LEU A 100 -6.36 -1.02 -11.70
CA LEU A 100 -6.70 0.13 -12.55
C LEU A 100 -8.04 0.80 -12.18
N ASN A 101 -8.76 0.30 -11.17
CA ASN A 101 -10.03 0.88 -10.77
C ASN A 101 -9.81 2.05 -9.82
N LYS A 102 -10.30 3.23 -10.21
CA LYS A 102 -10.32 4.41 -9.34
C LYS A 102 -11.47 4.31 -8.35
N ILE A 103 -11.15 4.47 -7.07
CA ILE A 103 -12.11 4.52 -5.96
C ILE A 103 -12.02 5.91 -5.33
N THR A 104 -13.17 6.52 -5.07
CA THR A 104 -13.27 7.81 -4.39
C THR A 104 -14.00 7.61 -3.07
N THR A 105 -13.43 8.07 -1.96
CA THR A 105 -14.10 8.06 -0.65
C THR A 105 -14.79 9.40 -0.40
N ALA A 106 -15.93 9.38 0.28
CA ALA A 106 -16.52 10.57 0.85
C ALA A 106 -15.66 11.10 2.00
N GLY A 107 -15.61 12.42 2.15
CA GLY A 107 -15.00 13.05 3.31
C GLY A 107 -15.95 13.03 4.52
N LYS A 108 -15.36 12.99 5.72
CA LYS A 108 -16.05 13.22 7.00
C LYS A 108 -15.66 14.62 7.49
N THR A 109 -16.62 15.46 7.83
CA THR A 109 -16.36 16.89 8.07
C THR A 109 -16.92 17.40 9.40
N GLY A 110 -17.74 16.61 10.09
CA GLY A 110 -18.45 17.03 11.29
C GLY A 110 -17.98 16.33 12.56
N PRO A 111 -18.05 16.99 13.73
CA PRO A 111 -17.73 16.37 15.01
C PRO A 111 -18.73 15.27 15.45
N GLY A 112 -19.82 15.09 14.72
CA GLY A 112 -20.80 14.00 14.93
C GLY A 112 -20.63 12.82 13.97
N ASP A 113 -19.66 12.86 13.05
CA ASP A 113 -19.40 11.76 12.15
C ASP A 113 -18.89 10.54 12.95
N ALA A 114 -19.61 9.44 12.86
CA ALA A 114 -19.25 8.21 13.54
C ALA A 114 -18.11 7.48 12.81
N PHE A 115 -17.29 6.79 13.59
CA PHE A 115 -16.28 5.84 13.16
C PHE A 115 -16.42 4.56 13.98
N THR A 116 -15.91 3.45 13.45
CA THR A 116 -15.88 2.18 14.18
C THR A 116 -14.55 2.04 14.91
N ALA A 117 -14.59 2.11 16.23
CA ALA A 117 -13.45 1.84 17.09
C ALA A 117 -13.31 0.33 17.35
N TRP A 118 -12.08 -0.16 17.37
CA TRP A 118 -11.75 -1.58 17.51
C TRP A 118 -10.77 -1.80 18.65
N TYR A 119 -11.16 -2.65 19.58
CA TYR A 119 -10.30 -3.14 20.65
C TYR A 119 -10.41 -4.66 20.77
N PHE A 120 -9.45 -5.29 21.44
CA PHE A 120 -9.41 -6.73 21.61
C PHE A 120 -9.74 -7.08 23.06
N ASN A 121 -10.84 -7.79 23.29
CA ASN A 121 -11.35 -8.03 24.65
C ASN A 121 -10.67 -9.20 25.40
N GLY A 122 -9.52 -9.66 24.92
CA GLY A 122 -8.87 -10.88 25.40
C GLY A 122 -9.26 -12.15 24.63
N SER A 123 -10.32 -12.11 23.82
CA SER A 123 -10.79 -13.25 23.02
C SER A 123 -11.08 -12.91 21.56
N ALA A 124 -11.65 -11.75 21.29
CA ALA A 124 -12.06 -11.32 19.96
C ALA A 124 -11.89 -9.80 19.78
N TRP A 125 -11.80 -9.38 18.52
CA TRP A 125 -11.91 -7.98 18.15
C TRP A 125 -13.37 -7.53 18.27
N VAL A 126 -13.59 -6.46 19.01
CA VAL A 126 -14.91 -5.89 19.29
C VAL A 126 -15.03 -4.54 18.57
N PRO A 127 -16.01 -4.39 17.66
CA PRO A 127 -16.35 -3.10 17.08
C PRO A 127 -17.22 -2.28 18.03
N ASP A 128 -17.00 -0.98 18.06
CA ASP A 128 -17.82 -0.03 18.80
C ASP A 128 -17.99 1.28 18.01
N SER A 129 -19.21 1.79 17.93
CA SER A 129 -19.51 3.00 17.16
C SER A 129 -19.26 4.23 18.02
N GLN A 130 -18.33 5.08 17.60
CA GLN A 130 -17.86 6.22 18.37
C GLN A 130 -17.82 7.49 17.52
N THR A 131 -18.02 8.65 18.15
CA THR A 131 -17.90 9.97 17.48
C THR A 131 -16.72 10.79 18.00
N GLN A 132 -16.03 10.29 19.02
CA GLN A 132 -14.84 10.90 19.61
C GLN A 132 -13.80 9.84 19.96
N ILE A 133 -12.52 10.16 19.76
CA ILE A 133 -11.41 9.37 20.27
C ILE A 133 -11.50 9.30 21.80
N ASP A 134 -11.36 8.08 22.31
CA ASP A 134 -11.36 7.82 23.74
C ASP A 134 -10.12 8.46 24.39
N LYS A 135 -10.36 9.12 25.51
CA LYS A 135 -9.33 9.76 26.33
C LYS A 135 -9.06 9.02 27.64
N VAL A 136 -9.87 8.00 27.94
CA VAL A 136 -9.93 7.33 29.24
C VAL A 136 -9.24 5.99 29.18
N ASN A 137 -9.38 5.23 28.09
CA ASN A 137 -8.89 3.85 28.04
C ASN A 137 -7.82 3.61 26.96
N TYR A 138 -7.03 2.57 27.19
CA TYR A 138 -6.24 1.87 26.19
C TYR A 138 -6.72 0.42 26.07
N ASN A 139 -6.28 -0.30 25.04
CA ASN A 139 -6.67 -1.69 24.81
C ASN A 139 -5.66 -2.66 25.46
N ASN A 140 -5.94 -3.10 26.69
CA ASN A 140 -5.20 -4.22 27.25
C ASN A 140 -5.63 -5.51 26.55
N VAL A 141 -4.74 -6.08 25.74
CA VAL A 141 -5.05 -7.27 24.92
C VAL A 141 -5.41 -8.53 25.72
N ALA A 142 -5.26 -8.54 27.05
CA ALA A 142 -5.70 -9.64 27.90
C ALA A 142 -7.12 -9.45 28.46
N SER A 143 -7.58 -8.21 28.64
CA SER A 143 -8.81 -7.90 29.38
C SER A 143 -9.73 -6.88 28.71
N GLY A 144 -9.34 -6.32 27.56
CA GLY A 144 -10.04 -5.25 26.86
C GLY A 144 -9.70 -3.85 27.35
N LEU A 145 -10.67 -2.93 27.21
CA LEU A 145 -10.48 -1.52 27.55
C LEU A 145 -10.15 -1.34 29.04
N THR A 146 -9.02 -0.71 29.30
CA THR A 146 -8.48 -0.48 30.65
C THR A 146 -8.13 1.01 30.81
N PRO A 147 -8.39 1.63 31.99
CA PRO A 147 -8.07 3.03 32.20
C PRO A 147 -6.59 3.37 31.98
N LEU A 148 -6.33 4.50 31.35
CA LEU A 148 -5.01 5.10 31.27
C LEU A 148 -4.50 5.47 32.66
N GLY A 149 -3.19 5.28 32.87
CA GLY A 149 -2.54 5.77 34.08
C GLY A 149 -2.55 7.30 34.17
N ALA A 150 -2.30 7.82 35.38
CA ALA A 150 -2.20 9.26 35.58
C ALA A 150 -1.08 9.87 34.72
N ASN A 151 -1.39 10.96 34.01
CA ASN A 151 -0.47 11.66 33.10
C ASN A 151 0.12 10.75 32.00
N LYS A 152 -0.72 9.87 31.44
CA LYS A 152 -0.38 8.98 30.32
C LYS A 152 -1.18 9.30 29.07
N TYR A 153 -0.69 8.80 27.94
CA TYR A 153 -1.27 8.96 26.61
C TYR A 153 -1.77 7.61 26.09
N GLY A 154 -2.94 7.62 25.48
CA GLY A 154 -3.42 6.54 24.61
C GLY A 154 -3.04 6.82 23.16
N VAL A 155 -2.71 5.78 22.40
CA VAL A 155 -2.45 5.86 20.96
C VAL A 155 -3.65 5.29 20.22
N HIS A 156 -4.04 5.90 19.11
CA HIS A 156 -5.13 5.44 18.25
C HIS A 156 -4.68 5.46 16.80
N TRP A 157 -4.91 4.37 16.08
CA TRP A 157 -4.56 4.23 14.66
C TRP A 157 -5.81 4.40 13.82
N VAL A 158 -5.83 5.44 13.00
CA VAL A 158 -6.99 5.79 12.16
C VAL A 158 -6.78 5.28 10.74
N PHE A 159 -7.79 4.60 10.22
CA PHE A 159 -7.84 4.04 8.88
C PHE A 159 -9.05 4.57 8.12
N ILE A 160 -8.87 4.82 6.82
CA ILE A 160 -9.96 5.06 5.89
C ILE A 160 -10.13 3.83 4.99
N CYS A 161 -11.34 3.29 4.96
CA CYS A 161 -11.71 2.17 4.10
C CYS A 161 -12.23 2.66 2.75
N TYR A 162 -12.25 1.75 1.77
CA TYR A 162 -12.62 2.06 0.39
C TYR A 162 -14.08 2.51 0.23
N ASP A 163 -14.93 2.18 1.20
CA ASP A 163 -16.34 2.57 1.32
C ASP A 163 -16.53 3.91 2.04
N SER A 164 -15.44 4.60 2.38
CA SER A 164 -15.40 5.87 3.13
C SER A 164 -15.59 5.75 4.63
N ASP A 165 -15.68 4.53 5.16
CA ASP A 165 -15.78 4.34 6.60
C ASP A 165 -14.44 4.58 7.28
N LEU A 166 -14.52 5.16 8.48
CA LEU A 166 -13.38 5.38 9.33
C LEU A 166 -13.33 4.28 10.39
N HIS A 167 -12.17 3.67 10.51
CA HIS A 167 -11.88 2.69 11.54
C HIS A 167 -10.76 3.18 12.43
N VAL A 168 -10.90 2.96 13.73
CA VAL A 168 -9.89 3.35 14.70
C VAL A 168 -9.49 2.13 15.51
N VAL A 169 -8.20 1.80 15.55
CA VAL A 169 -7.68 0.71 16.39
C VAL A 169 -7.01 1.30 17.62
N TYR A 170 -7.42 0.85 18.80
CA TYR A 170 -6.80 1.26 20.07
C TYR A 170 -5.37 0.72 20.18
N GLY A 171 -4.46 1.57 20.64
CA GLY A 171 -3.13 1.20 21.09
C GLY A 171 -3.19 0.34 22.35
N THR A 172 -2.14 -0.46 22.57
CA THR A 172 -2.21 -1.60 23.49
C THR A 172 -1.68 -1.34 24.89
N GLU A 173 -1.14 -0.14 25.16
CA GLU A 173 -0.57 0.22 26.46
C GLU A 173 -0.92 1.65 26.87
N SER A 174 -0.52 2.01 28.09
CA SER A 174 -0.63 3.34 28.65
C SER A 174 0.74 4.04 28.65
N TYR A 175 0.94 4.92 27.67
CA TYR A 175 2.27 5.40 27.30
C TYR A 175 2.66 6.73 27.97
N LYS A 176 3.95 6.94 28.22
CA LYS A 176 4.53 8.29 28.31
C LYS A 176 4.56 8.93 26.92
N LEU A 177 4.72 10.26 26.84
CA LEU A 177 4.69 10.99 25.56
C LEU A 177 5.69 10.43 24.53
N SER A 178 6.94 10.21 24.92
CA SER A 178 7.97 9.69 24.01
C SER A 178 7.68 8.27 23.54
N GLU A 179 7.09 7.45 24.41
CA GLU A 179 6.67 6.08 24.07
C GLU A 179 5.48 6.11 23.10
N ALA A 180 4.52 7.03 23.29
CA ALA A 180 3.38 7.21 22.41
C ALA A 180 3.79 7.64 20.99
N GLN A 181 4.77 8.53 20.88
CA GLN A 181 5.31 8.99 19.58
C GLN A 181 6.08 7.89 18.84
N GLY A 182 6.68 6.95 19.57
CA GLY A 182 7.38 5.80 19.03
C GLY A 182 6.53 4.54 18.88
N ALA A 183 5.23 4.60 19.23
CA ALA A 183 4.34 3.46 19.14
C ALA A 183 4.21 2.99 17.68
N SER A 184 4.12 1.68 17.48
CA SER A 184 3.87 1.08 16.18
C SER A 184 2.47 0.49 16.14
N LEU A 185 1.99 0.23 14.93
CA LEU A 185 0.71 -0.41 14.74
C LEU A 185 0.68 -1.75 15.51
N PRO A 186 -0.39 -2.06 16.27
CA PRO A 186 -0.53 -3.35 16.92
C PRO A 186 -0.33 -4.46 15.90
N ALA A 187 0.66 -5.33 16.15
CA ALA A 187 0.94 -6.43 15.24
C ALA A 187 -0.29 -7.33 15.14
N SER A 188 -0.61 -7.79 13.93
CA SER A 188 -1.59 -8.85 13.75
C SER A 188 -1.10 -10.09 14.50
N ARG A 189 -1.92 -10.62 15.41
CA ARG A 189 -1.73 -11.97 15.93
C ARG A 189 -2.28 -13.00 14.96
#